data_AF-I0YW03-F1
#
_entry.id   AF-I0YW03-F1
#
_cell.length_a   1.000
_cell.length_b   1.000
_cell.length_c   1.000
_cell.angle_alpha   90.00
_cell.angle_beta   90.00
_cell.angle_gamma   90.00
#
_symmetry.space_group_name_H-M   'P 1'
#
loop_
_entity.id
_entity.type
_entity.pdbx_description
1 polymer ?
#
loop_
_entity_poly.entity_id
_entity_poly.type
_entity_poly.pdbx_seq_one_letter_code
_entity_poly.pdbx_strand_id
1 'polypeptide(L)'
;MEPTKAPWADRNFEHSVAQMSLQAPAQKKLPMEPTKAPWADGGRGRVFAAPEPGSMPGQEQVAQPDPHHHRDRGYLTGVPVQPLVVAEAQMPAPANSAPAGQPNFAPPEKRIHNNADLDRFLKSETVQEFVGFIVALNERAKGKKVSDECQVSPPVQGLLNILQQLSEWVDAIPPVQQALRYGNPAFRTWFAKASAAAPELLAQLVLPERLRGAEVELAPYLADSLGNPTRIDYGTGHETTFCALLCCLAKLGVLTEADLQALVTQVFDSYIKLMRKVQTTYWLEPAGSHGVWGLDDYQFLPFVWGSAQLMDHPFIRPRSIHSQEVLDTCAPDYMYLGCVRFVKQVKKGPLAETSPMLNDISGVPNWGKVNSGMLKMYQVEVLSKVPIMQHFLFGSLLDFR
;
A
#
# COMPACT_ATOMS: atom_id res chain seq x y z
N MET A 1 -69.82 -30.50 -13.85
CA MET A 1 -69.52 -30.64 -15.28
C MET A 1 -68.01 -30.51 -15.42
N GLU A 2 -67.38 -31.51 -16.02
CA GLU A 2 -65.93 -31.75 -16.04
C GLU A 2 -65.11 -30.64 -16.73
N PRO A 3 -63.78 -30.64 -16.51
CA PRO A 3 -62.94 -31.24 -17.55
C PRO A 3 -61.91 -32.28 -17.04
N THR A 4 -61.86 -33.36 -17.82
CA THR A 4 -60.90 -34.46 -17.99
C THR A 4 -59.43 -34.00 -18.06
N LYS A 5 -58.52 -34.49 -17.19
CA LYS A 5 -57.64 -35.70 -17.27
C LYS A 5 -56.55 -35.71 -18.36
N ALA A 6 -55.29 -35.79 -17.91
CA ALA A 6 -54.20 -36.56 -18.53
C ALA A 6 -53.24 -37.08 -17.41
N PRO A 7 -52.63 -38.26 -17.55
CA PRO A 7 -52.55 -39.28 -16.49
C PRO A 7 -51.13 -39.68 -16.04
N TRP A 8 -51.08 -40.51 -14.97
CA TRP A 8 -50.01 -41.41 -14.45
C TRP A 8 -48.69 -40.75 -13.95
N ALA A 9 -48.26 -40.75 -12.68
CA ALA A 9 -48.41 -41.62 -11.50
C ALA A 9 -47.90 -43.06 -11.69
N ASP A 10 -46.65 -43.32 -11.30
CA ASP A 10 -46.28 -44.13 -10.12
C ASP A 10 -44.87 -44.75 -10.22
N ARG A 11 -44.02 -44.52 -9.20
CA ARG A 11 -43.50 -45.55 -8.27
C ARG A 11 -42.30 -45.05 -7.43
N ASN A 12 -42.55 -44.94 -6.12
CA ASN A 12 -41.75 -45.28 -4.93
C ASN A 12 -40.24 -44.95 -4.90
N PHE A 13 -39.81 -44.02 -4.03
CA PHE A 13 -39.51 -44.17 -2.58
C PHE A 13 -38.22 -44.96 -2.26
N GLU A 14 -37.27 -44.22 -1.67
CA GLU A 14 -36.29 -44.60 -0.63
C GLU A 14 -35.62 -45.99 -0.71
N HIS A 15 -34.30 -46.02 -0.95
CA HIS A 15 -33.30 -46.63 -0.05
C HIS A 15 -31.87 -46.59 -0.66
N SER A 16 -30.89 -46.40 0.22
CA SER A 16 -29.44 -46.71 0.06
C SER A 16 -28.66 -45.73 -0.83
N VAL A 17 -27.93 -44.73 -0.33
CA VAL A 17 -26.77 -44.78 0.57
C VAL A 17 -26.19 -46.18 0.74
N ALA A 18 -25.27 -46.57 -0.14
CA ALA A 18 -24.02 -47.26 0.15
C ALA A 18 -23.42 -47.86 -1.14
N GLN A 19 -22.11 -47.70 -1.28
CA GLN A 19 -21.22 -48.44 -2.18
C GLN A 19 -21.28 -48.14 -3.68
N MET A 20 -20.42 -47.20 -4.09
CA MET A 20 -19.57 -47.41 -5.27
C MET A 20 -18.29 -46.58 -5.12
N SER A 21 -17.33 -47.14 -4.40
CA SER A 21 -15.93 -46.73 -4.40
C SER A 21 -15.22 -47.43 -5.56
N LEU A 22 -14.82 -46.69 -6.59
CA LEU A 22 -13.78 -47.10 -7.53
C LEU A 22 -12.86 -45.90 -7.79
N GLN A 23 -11.72 -45.97 -7.09
CA GLN A 23 -10.39 -45.42 -7.36
C GLN A 23 -10.25 -44.36 -8.48
N ALA A 24 -10.12 -43.10 -8.07
CA ALA A 24 -9.38 -42.07 -8.81
C ALA A 24 -7.98 -41.93 -8.19
N PRO A 25 -6.90 -41.80 -8.98
CA PRO A 25 -5.56 -41.70 -8.44
C PRO A 25 -5.38 -40.37 -7.70
N ALA A 26 -4.96 -40.45 -6.44
CA ALA A 26 -4.62 -39.30 -5.61
C ALA A 26 -3.40 -38.58 -6.19
N GLN A 27 -3.62 -37.51 -6.95
CA GLN A 27 -2.58 -36.51 -7.18
C GLN A 27 -2.37 -35.76 -5.87
N LYS A 28 -1.28 -36.08 -5.17
CA LYS A 28 -0.73 -35.21 -4.12
C LYS A 28 -0.55 -33.82 -4.71
N LYS A 29 -1.40 -32.86 -4.30
CA LYS A 29 -1.07 -31.43 -4.41
C LYS A 29 0.16 -31.21 -3.53
N LEU A 30 1.34 -31.21 -4.15
CA LEU A 30 2.54 -30.70 -3.52
C LEU A 30 2.30 -29.20 -3.25
N PRO A 31 2.63 -28.67 -2.07
CA PRO A 31 2.64 -27.23 -1.86
C PRO A 31 3.63 -26.62 -2.86
N MET A 32 3.16 -25.69 -3.69
CA MET A 32 4.02 -24.88 -4.55
C MET A 32 4.88 -24.01 -3.63
N GLU A 33 6.18 -24.28 -3.56
CA GLU A 33 7.12 -23.34 -2.92
C GLU A 33 7.07 -22.01 -3.68
N PRO A 34 7.11 -20.86 -2.97
CA PRO A 34 7.30 -19.57 -3.64
C PRO A 34 8.59 -19.60 -4.45
N THR A 35 8.53 -19.17 -5.71
CA THR A 35 9.71 -19.03 -6.58
C THR A 35 10.74 -18.14 -5.89
N LYS A 36 11.76 -18.75 -5.29
CA LYS A 36 12.84 -18.05 -4.59
C LYS A 36 13.63 -17.22 -5.61
N ALA A 37 13.92 -15.97 -5.27
CA ALA A 37 14.78 -15.12 -6.09
C ALA A 37 16.18 -15.77 -6.23
N PRO A 38 16.88 -15.63 -7.38
CA PRO A 38 18.13 -16.36 -7.69
C PRO A 38 19.29 -16.14 -6.70
N TRP A 39 19.19 -15.16 -5.80
CA TRP A 39 20.19 -14.88 -4.77
C TRP A 39 19.90 -15.62 -3.43
N ALA A 40 18.81 -16.39 -3.36
CA ALA A 40 18.42 -17.15 -2.18
C ALA A 40 19.16 -18.48 -2.01
N ASP A 41 19.86 -18.96 -3.04
CA ASP A 41 20.65 -20.20 -2.95
C ASP A 41 22.08 -19.92 -2.48
N GLY A 42 22.37 -20.33 -1.25
CA GLY A 42 23.71 -20.40 -0.66
C GLY A 42 24.59 -21.51 -1.27
N GLY A 43 24.68 -21.55 -2.60
CA GLY A 43 25.57 -22.45 -3.32
C GLY A 43 27.02 -21.98 -3.18
N ARG A 44 27.86 -22.79 -2.52
CA ARG A 44 29.30 -22.53 -2.36
C ARG A 44 29.98 -22.43 -3.74
N GLY A 45 30.23 -21.21 -4.19
CA GLY A 45 31.00 -20.95 -5.41
C GLY A 45 31.47 -19.51 -5.44
N ARG A 46 32.78 -19.31 -5.21
CA ARG A 46 33.59 -18.06 -5.27
C ARG A 46 32.88 -16.77 -4.89
N VAL A 47 33.25 -16.24 -3.73
CA VAL A 47 32.97 -14.87 -3.28
C VAL A 47 33.42 -13.89 -4.37
N PHE A 48 32.46 -13.28 -5.07
CA PHE A 48 32.69 -12.08 -5.86
C PHE A 48 32.11 -10.91 -5.07
N ALA A 49 32.99 -10.02 -4.62
CA ALA A 49 32.61 -8.77 -4.00
C ALA A 49 31.69 -7.96 -4.94
N ALA A 50 30.77 -7.19 -4.35
CA ALA A 50 29.95 -6.25 -5.09
C ALA A 50 30.86 -5.26 -5.85
N PRO A 51 30.69 -5.07 -7.17
CA PRO A 51 31.45 -4.06 -7.90
C PRO A 51 30.89 -2.67 -7.59
N GLU A 52 31.78 -1.69 -7.44
CA GLU A 52 31.42 -0.28 -7.36
C GLU A 52 30.70 0.18 -8.64
N PRO A 53 29.72 1.09 -8.55
CA PRO A 53 28.99 1.58 -9.71
C PRO A 53 29.93 2.33 -10.67
N GLY A 54 30.20 1.71 -11.82
CA GLY A 54 30.90 2.34 -12.94
C GLY A 54 30.04 3.43 -13.57
N SER A 55 30.64 4.61 -13.76
CA SER A 55 30.03 5.77 -14.39
C SER A 55 29.81 5.56 -15.89
N MET A 56 28.55 5.66 -16.33
CA MET A 56 28.19 5.81 -17.75
C MET A 56 28.24 7.30 -18.13
N PRO A 57 28.75 7.66 -19.32
CA PRO A 57 28.96 9.06 -19.69
C PRO A 57 27.63 9.70 -20.14
N GLY A 58 27.21 10.79 -19.49
CA GLY A 58 26.08 11.60 -19.95
C GLY A 58 25.18 12.23 -18.88
N GLN A 59 25.43 12.04 -17.58
CA GLN A 59 24.74 12.78 -16.53
C GLN A 59 25.60 13.93 -16.02
N GLU A 60 25.06 15.15 -16.11
CA GLU A 60 25.59 16.31 -15.39
C GLU A 60 25.72 15.95 -13.91
N GLN A 61 26.92 16.20 -13.35
CA GLN A 61 27.23 15.97 -11.95
C GLN A 61 26.35 16.85 -11.07
N VAL A 62 25.21 16.31 -10.63
CA VAL A 62 24.54 16.80 -9.44
C VAL A 62 25.48 16.50 -8.28
N ALA A 63 26.00 17.55 -7.64
CA ALA A 63 26.92 17.44 -6.52
C ALA A 63 26.39 16.43 -5.49
N GLN A 64 27.23 15.45 -5.11
CA GLN A 64 26.92 14.55 -4.00
C GLN A 64 26.76 15.39 -2.72
N PRO A 65 25.69 15.19 -1.93
CA PRO A 65 25.57 15.85 -0.65
C PRO A 65 26.69 15.39 0.29
N ASP A 66 27.25 16.33 1.05
CA ASP A 66 28.25 16.09 2.09
C ASP A 66 27.77 15.01 3.08
N PRO A 67 28.55 13.93 3.33
CA PRO A 67 28.20 12.86 4.26
C PRO A 67 27.98 13.33 5.71
N HIS A 68 28.37 14.56 6.05
CA HIS A 68 28.17 15.14 7.39
C HIS A 68 26.88 15.97 7.55
N HIS A 69 26.11 16.22 6.49
CA HIS A 69 24.94 17.10 6.58
C HIS A 69 23.68 16.46 7.17
N HIS A 70 23.72 15.17 7.55
CA HIS A 70 22.54 14.43 8.02
C HIS A 70 22.51 14.12 9.53
N ARG A 71 23.53 14.53 10.29
CA ARG A 71 23.54 14.40 11.76
C ARG A 71 22.52 15.31 12.47
N ASP A 72 21.99 16.32 11.78
CA ASP A 72 21.03 17.30 12.33
C ASP A 72 19.55 17.01 11.98
N ARG A 73 19.16 15.74 11.87
CA ARG A 73 17.73 15.40 11.80
C ARG A 73 17.10 15.47 13.19
N GLY A 74 16.68 16.67 13.59
CA GLY A 74 16.03 16.97 14.88
C GLY A 74 14.86 16.08 15.28
N TYR A 75 14.25 15.36 14.32
CA TYR A 75 13.14 14.42 14.55
C TYR A 75 13.56 13.15 15.30
N LEU A 76 14.84 12.75 15.23
CA LEU A 76 15.37 11.56 15.90
C LEU A 76 16.09 11.87 17.22
N THR A 77 16.41 13.15 17.47
CA THR A 77 17.19 13.61 18.63
C THR A 77 16.32 14.08 19.81
N GLY A 78 15.00 13.89 19.74
CA GLY A 78 14.09 14.33 20.79
C GLY A 78 13.87 15.84 20.84
N VAL A 79 14.39 16.60 19.87
CA VAL A 79 14.05 18.01 19.69
C VAL A 79 12.62 18.10 19.13
N PRO A 80 11.74 18.96 19.68
CA PRO A 80 10.38 19.08 19.17
C PRO A 80 10.41 19.68 17.77
N VAL A 81 10.26 18.85 16.74
CA VAL A 81 10.05 19.39 15.40
C VAL A 81 8.56 19.66 15.18
N GLN A 82 8.25 20.82 14.65
CA GLN A 82 6.87 21.19 14.30
C GLN A 82 6.45 20.44 13.02
N PRO A 83 5.19 19.98 12.94
CA PRO A 83 4.66 19.46 11.69
C PRO A 83 4.66 20.55 10.62
N LEU A 84 4.91 20.18 9.36
CA LEU A 84 4.83 21.10 8.23
C LEU A 84 3.40 21.53 7.96
N VAL A 85 2.46 20.60 8.13
CA VAL A 85 1.02 20.80 7.99
C VAL A 85 0.37 20.43 9.33
N VAL A 86 -0.21 21.43 9.99
CA VAL A 86 -1.03 21.24 11.19
C VAL A 86 -2.43 20.87 10.73
N ALA A 87 -2.83 19.62 10.96
CA ALA A 87 -4.18 19.13 10.67
C ALA A 87 -4.69 18.26 11.82
N GLU A 88 -5.96 18.44 12.16
CA GLU A 88 -6.67 17.62 13.15
C GLU A 88 -7.23 16.36 12.50
N ALA A 89 -7.49 15.34 13.32
CA ALA A 89 -8.12 14.10 12.88
C ALA A 89 -9.55 14.38 12.38
N GLN A 90 -9.76 14.35 11.06
CA GLN A 90 -11.08 14.58 10.50
C GLN A 90 -11.29 13.84 9.18
N MET A 91 -12.56 13.53 8.87
CA MET A 91 -12.95 13.17 7.52
C MET A 91 -12.77 14.38 6.60
N PRO A 92 -12.37 14.18 5.33
CA PRO A 92 -12.24 15.30 4.41
C PRO A 92 -13.63 15.90 4.13
N ALA A 93 -13.71 17.21 3.90
CA ALA A 93 -14.99 17.86 3.66
C ALA A 93 -15.67 17.24 2.43
N PRO A 94 -17.00 17.02 2.45
CA PRO A 94 -17.72 16.52 1.29
C PRO A 94 -17.42 17.39 0.07
N ALA A 95 -17.14 16.78 -1.07
CA ALA A 95 -16.96 17.53 -2.30
C ALA A 95 -18.21 18.38 -2.56
N ASN A 96 -18.04 19.69 -2.77
CA ASN A 96 -19.15 20.57 -3.10
C ASN A 96 -19.85 20.01 -4.34
N SER A 97 -21.06 19.44 -4.15
CA SER A 97 -21.91 19.08 -5.26
C SER A 97 -22.18 20.37 -6.03
N ALA A 98 -21.70 20.44 -7.27
CA ALA A 98 -22.07 21.52 -8.16
C ALA A 98 -23.59 21.74 -8.08
N PRO A 99 -24.08 23.00 -8.05
CA PRO A 99 -25.50 23.25 -7.92
C PRO A 99 -26.24 22.61 -9.10
N ALA A 100 -27.08 21.62 -8.78
CA ALA A 100 -27.96 20.88 -9.67
C ALA A 100 -27.33 20.30 -10.97
N GLY A 101 -26.86 19.06 -10.89
CA GLY A 101 -26.73 18.18 -12.06
C GLY A 101 -25.29 17.78 -12.39
N GLN A 102 -24.84 16.70 -11.75
CA GLN A 102 -23.58 15.98 -11.93
C GLN A 102 -22.28 16.74 -11.56
N PRO A 103 -21.41 16.15 -10.72
CA PRO A 103 -20.05 16.66 -10.54
C PRO A 103 -19.33 16.61 -11.89
N ASN A 104 -18.69 17.71 -12.28
CA ASN A 104 -17.85 17.74 -13.47
C ASN A 104 -16.52 17.04 -13.18
N PHE A 105 -16.57 15.71 -13.04
CA PHE A 105 -15.38 14.89 -12.85
C PHE A 105 -14.52 14.92 -14.10
N ALA A 106 -13.22 15.05 -13.93
CA ALA A 106 -12.24 15.06 -15.01
C ALA A 106 -11.03 14.20 -14.62
N PRO A 107 -10.28 13.67 -15.59
CA PRO A 107 -9.00 13.02 -15.31
C PRO A 107 -8.10 13.98 -14.50
N PRO A 108 -7.52 13.55 -13.37
CA PRO A 108 -6.65 14.39 -12.58
C PRO A 108 -5.29 14.53 -13.26
N GLU A 109 -4.59 15.61 -12.97
CA GLU A 109 -3.35 16.00 -13.63
C GLU A 109 -2.24 16.33 -12.63
N LYS A 110 -0.99 16.24 -13.09
CA LYS A 110 0.17 16.69 -12.30
C LYS A 110 0.20 18.22 -12.28
N ARG A 111 0.45 18.78 -11.10
CA ARG A 111 0.50 20.24 -10.88
C ARG A 111 1.75 20.73 -10.14
N ILE A 112 2.48 19.83 -9.50
CA ILE A 112 3.74 20.15 -8.83
C ILE A 112 4.90 19.90 -9.81
N HIS A 113 5.55 20.96 -10.27
CA HIS A 113 6.69 20.87 -11.19
C HIS A 113 8.00 21.39 -10.58
N ASN A 114 7.90 22.20 -9.53
CA ASN A 114 9.04 22.82 -8.87
C ASN A 114 8.75 23.07 -7.38
N ASN A 115 9.72 23.62 -6.64
CA ASN A 115 9.57 23.91 -5.21
C ASN A 115 8.49 24.95 -4.91
N ALA A 116 8.25 25.93 -5.79
CA ALA A 116 7.21 26.94 -5.57
C ALA A 116 5.80 26.33 -5.65
N ASP A 117 5.58 25.40 -6.58
CA ASP A 117 4.33 24.64 -6.67
C ASP A 117 4.11 23.78 -5.42
N LEU A 118 5.17 23.14 -4.93
CA LEU A 118 5.13 22.36 -3.70
C LEU A 118 4.81 23.24 -2.48
N ASP A 119 5.47 24.39 -2.35
CA ASP A 119 5.22 25.32 -1.25
C ASP A 119 3.78 25.86 -1.27
N ARG A 120 3.19 26.05 -2.46
CA ARG A 120 1.78 26.38 -2.61
C ARG A 120 0.90 25.23 -2.11
N PHE A 121 1.16 24.01 -2.57
CA PHE A 121 0.42 22.82 -2.12
C PHE A 121 0.48 22.64 -0.61
N LEU A 122 1.67 22.78 0.01
CA LEU A 122 1.85 22.64 1.46
C LEU A 122 1.09 23.69 2.30
N LYS A 123 0.62 24.77 1.67
CA LYS A 123 -0.20 25.82 2.30
C LYS A 123 -1.69 25.71 1.97
N SER A 124 -2.07 24.79 1.08
CA SER A 124 -3.46 24.64 0.60
C SER A 124 -4.37 23.97 1.64
N GLU A 125 -5.68 24.17 1.50
CA GLU A 125 -6.68 23.42 2.27
C GLU A 125 -6.65 21.92 1.88
N THR A 126 -6.37 21.60 0.62
CA THR A 126 -6.30 20.21 0.13
C THR A 126 -5.30 19.36 0.89
N VAL A 127 -4.08 19.86 1.15
CA VAL A 127 -3.10 19.10 1.93
C VAL A 127 -3.52 19.00 3.40
N GLN A 128 -4.16 20.04 3.95
CA GLN A 128 -4.65 20.03 5.34
C GLN A 128 -5.74 18.96 5.51
N GLU A 129 -6.69 18.88 4.58
CA GLU A 129 -7.71 17.83 4.56
C GLU A 129 -7.10 16.43 4.38
N PHE A 130 -6.15 16.29 3.44
CA PHE A 130 -5.50 15.01 3.18
C PHE A 130 -4.71 14.51 4.39
N VAL A 131 -3.93 15.38 5.02
CA VAL A 131 -3.21 15.04 6.26
C VAL A 131 -4.20 14.78 7.39
N GLY A 132 -5.27 15.58 7.52
CA GLY A 132 -6.32 15.35 8.51
C GLY A 132 -6.98 13.98 8.38
N PHE A 133 -7.19 13.51 7.15
CA PHE A 133 -7.69 12.16 6.87
C PHE A 133 -6.69 11.06 7.26
N ILE A 134 -5.39 11.25 6.97
CA ILE A 134 -4.32 10.33 7.42
C ILE A 134 -4.28 10.25 8.96
N VAL A 135 -4.45 11.39 9.64
CA VAL A 135 -4.51 11.44 11.11
C VAL A 135 -5.79 10.77 11.63
N ALA A 136 -6.94 10.93 10.97
CA ALA A 136 -8.19 10.23 11.33
C ALA A 136 -8.04 8.70 11.24
N LEU A 137 -7.41 8.21 10.17
CA LEU A 137 -7.06 6.79 10.01
C LEU A 137 -6.09 6.34 11.12
N ASN A 138 -5.09 7.15 11.44
CA ASN A 138 -4.12 6.87 12.49
C ASN A 138 -4.77 6.73 13.87
N GLU A 139 -5.64 7.67 14.26
CA GLU A 139 -6.36 7.61 15.53
C GLU A 139 -7.29 6.39 15.59
N ARG A 140 -7.96 6.06 14.48
CA ARG A 140 -8.84 4.89 14.43
C ARG A 140 -8.09 3.57 14.52
N ALA A 141 -6.84 3.52 14.05
CA ALA A 141 -5.98 2.35 14.15
C ALA A 141 -5.42 2.12 15.56
N LYS A 142 -5.54 3.10 16.48
CA LYS A 142 -4.95 3.03 17.81
C LYS A 142 -5.39 1.79 18.58
N GLY A 143 -4.43 0.93 18.92
CA GLY A 143 -4.67 -0.29 19.69
C GLY A 143 -5.48 -1.37 18.96
N LYS A 144 -5.69 -1.26 17.64
CA LYS A 144 -6.46 -2.22 16.84
C LYS A 144 -5.55 -3.18 16.08
N LYS A 145 -5.81 -4.47 16.17
CA LYS A 145 -5.13 -5.49 15.36
C LYS A 145 -5.76 -5.61 13.98
N VAL A 146 -5.00 -6.14 13.03
CA VAL A 146 -5.53 -6.59 11.73
C VAL A 146 -6.62 -7.67 11.92
N SER A 147 -6.46 -8.54 12.92
CA SER A 147 -7.42 -9.60 13.25
C SER A 147 -8.67 -9.14 13.99
N ASP A 148 -8.72 -7.89 14.48
CA ASP A 148 -9.86 -7.41 15.24
C ASP A 148 -11.09 -7.26 14.34
N GLU A 149 -12.25 -7.68 14.84
CA GLU A 149 -13.50 -7.47 14.12
C GLU A 149 -13.76 -5.98 13.87
N CYS A 150 -14.19 -5.65 12.67
CA CYS A 150 -14.69 -4.32 12.32
C CYS A 150 -15.78 -4.41 11.26
N GLN A 151 -16.54 -3.33 11.14
CA GLN A 151 -17.56 -3.19 10.12
C GLN A 151 -16.92 -3.20 8.73
N VAL A 152 -17.42 -4.08 7.88
CA VAL A 152 -17.09 -4.11 6.45
C VAL A 152 -18.34 -3.67 5.68
N SER A 153 -18.37 -2.41 5.28
CA SER A 153 -19.44 -1.90 4.43
C SER A 153 -19.29 -2.41 2.98
N PRO A 154 -20.35 -2.34 2.16
CA PRO A 154 -20.27 -2.69 0.74
C PRO A 154 -19.10 -2.05 -0.03
N PRO A 155 -18.81 -0.73 0.07
CA PRO A 155 -17.65 -0.14 -0.63
C PRO A 155 -16.30 -0.64 -0.11
N VAL A 156 -16.18 -0.93 1.20
CA VAL A 156 -14.97 -1.55 1.77
C VAL A 156 -14.78 -2.96 1.19
N GLN A 157 -15.84 -3.77 1.14
CA GLN A 157 -15.78 -5.09 0.50
C GLN A 157 -15.43 -4.98 -0.99
N GLY A 158 -15.96 -3.97 -1.68
CA GLY A 158 -15.62 -3.65 -3.06
C GLY A 158 -14.13 -3.41 -3.26
N LEU A 159 -13.51 -2.58 -2.43
CA LEU A 159 -12.07 -2.32 -2.44
C LEU A 159 -11.26 -3.60 -2.19
N LEU A 160 -11.66 -4.43 -1.23
CA LEU A 160 -11.02 -5.73 -0.96
C LEU A 160 -11.10 -6.67 -2.17
N ASN A 161 -12.26 -6.71 -2.84
CA ASN A 161 -12.45 -7.52 -4.05
C ASN A 161 -11.56 -7.04 -5.21
N ILE A 162 -11.40 -5.72 -5.37
CA ILE A 162 -10.46 -5.15 -6.35
C ILE A 162 -9.04 -5.60 -6.04
N LEU A 163 -8.57 -5.44 -4.80
CA LEU A 163 -7.21 -5.82 -4.40
C LEU A 163 -6.96 -7.32 -4.58
N GLN A 164 -7.95 -8.15 -4.27
CA GLN A 164 -7.91 -9.59 -4.51
C GLN A 164 -7.81 -9.92 -6.01
N GLN A 165 -8.63 -9.28 -6.85
CA GLN A 165 -8.59 -9.48 -8.30
C GLN A 165 -7.23 -9.07 -8.90
N LEU A 166 -6.66 -7.96 -8.44
CA LEU A 166 -5.32 -7.51 -8.83
C LEU A 166 -4.24 -8.52 -8.42
N SER A 167 -4.36 -9.12 -7.23
CA SER A 167 -3.47 -10.17 -6.72
C SER A 167 -3.53 -11.43 -7.57
N GLU A 168 -4.73 -11.87 -7.95
CA GLU A 168 -4.93 -13.03 -8.84
C GLU A 168 -4.32 -12.80 -10.22
N TRP A 169 -4.37 -11.57 -10.74
CA TRP A 169 -3.70 -11.24 -11.99
C TRP A 169 -2.18 -11.29 -11.89
N VAL A 170 -1.59 -11.11 -10.70
CA VAL A 170 -0.16 -11.36 -10.50
C VAL A 170 0.14 -12.85 -10.70
N ASP A 171 -0.71 -13.75 -10.19
CA ASP A 171 -0.52 -15.20 -10.37
C ASP A 171 -0.70 -15.61 -11.83
N ALA A 172 -1.66 -14.99 -12.53
CA ALA A 172 -1.95 -15.27 -13.93
C ALA A 172 -0.93 -14.68 -14.92
N ILE A 173 -0.04 -13.78 -14.48
CA ILE A 173 0.95 -13.10 -15.31
C ILE A 173 2.34 -13.36 -14.70
N PRO A 174 2.89 -14.57 -14.88
CA PRO A 174 4.16 -14.93 -14.27
C PRO A 174 5.32 -14.10 -14.85
N PRO A 175 6.42 -13.94 -14.10
CA PRO A 175 7.62 -13.25 -14.57
C PRO A 175 8.17 -13.87 -15.85
N VAL A 176 8.58 -13.03 -16.81
CA VAL A 176 9.28 -13.53 -18.00
C VAL A 176 10.74 -13.83 -17.67
N GLN A 177 11.28 -14.91 -18.24
CA GLN A 177 12.72 -15.18 -18.15
C GLN A 177 13.49 -14.06 -18.85
N GLN A 178 14.46 -13.48 -18.15
CA GLN A 178 15.32 -12.44 -18.68
C GLN A 178 16.71 -12.48 -18.02
N ALA A 179 17.69 -11.87 -18.70
CA ALA A 179 19.05 -11.74 -18.19
C ALA A 179 19.23 -10.54 -17.24
N LEU A 180 18.31 -9.57 -17.28
CA LEU A 180 18.36 -8.38 -16.43
C LEU A 180 18.04 -8.73 -14.97
N ARG A 181 18.76 -8.08 -14.06
CA ARG A 181 18.66 -8.30 -12.62
C ARG A 181 17.53 -7.51 -11.94
N TYR A 182 17.05 -6.44 -12.59
CA TYR A 182 16.05 -5.52 -12.07
C TYR A 182 14.92 -5.36 -13.08
N GLY A 183 13.71 -5.14 -12.56
CA GLY A 183 12.51 -4.82 -13.33
C GLY A 183 12.10 -5.93 -14.33
N ASN A 184 11.15 -6.76 -13.95
CA ASN A 184 10.59 -7.77 -14.85
C ASN A 184 9.57 -7.13 -15.81
N PRO A 185 9.73 -7.25 -17.14
CA PRO A 185 8.80 -6.69 -18.12
C PRO A 185 7.36 -7.20 -18.00
N ALA A 186 7.13 -8.37 -17.39
CA ALA A 186 5.78 -8.88 -17.11
C ALA A 186 4.96 -7.90 -16.23
N PHE A 187 5.63 -7.06 -15.44
CA PHE A 187 4.97 -5.97 -14.72
C PHE A 187 4.19 -5.05 -15.66
N ARG A 188 4.71 -4.75 -16.84
CA ARG A 188 4.03 -3.87 -17.81
C ARG A 188 2.74 -4.51 -18.30
N THR A 189 2.74 -5.82 -18.51
CA THR A 189 1.55 -6.58 -18.89
C THR A 189 0.51 -6.58 -17.77
N TRP A 190 0.94 -6.84 -16.53
CA TRP A 190 0.07 -6.78 -15.36
C TRP A 190 -0.50 -5.37 -15.13
N PHE A 191 0.35 -4.35 -15.17
CA PHE A 191 -0.03 -2.95 -14.97
C PHE A 191 -1.01 -2.47 -16.05
N ALA A 192 -0.78 -2.81 -17.32
CA ALA A 192 -1.68 -2.44 -18.40
C ALA A 192 -3.07 -3.06 -18.21
N LYS A 193 -3.12 -4.34 -17.80
CA LYS A 193 -4.38 -5.02 -17.48
C LYS A 193 -5.09 -4.37 -16.30
N ALA A 194 -4.37 -4.11 -15.21
CA ALA A 194 -4.89 -3.46 -14.01
C ALA A 194 -5.46 -2.07 -14.33
N SER A 195 -4.70 -1.26 -15.07
CA SER A 195 -5.08 0.11 -15.43
C SER A 195 -6.29 0.15 -16.36
N ALA A 196 -6.36 -0.74 -17.35
CA ALA A 196 -7.50 -0.81 -18.27
C ALA A 196 -8.79 -1.25 -17.57
N ALA A 197 -8.69 -2.10 -16.54
CA ALA A 197 -9.85 -2.57 -15.78
C ALA A 197 -10.27 -1.64 -14.64
N ALA A 198 -9.40 -0.73 -14.19
CA ALA A 198 -9.63 0.12 -13.03
C ALA A 198 -10.97 0.91 -13.05
N PRO A 199 -11.38 1.55 -14.17
CA PRO A 199 -12.64 2.29 -14.21
C PRO A 199 -13.85 1.39 -13.94
N GLU A 200 -13.93 0.25 -14.63
CA GLU A 200 -15.07 -0.67 -14.50
C GLU A 200 -15.10 -1.31 -13.11
N LEU A 201 -13.94 -1.69 -12.57
CA LEU A 201 -13.82 -2.26 -11.22
C LEU A 201 -14.33 -1.30 -10.16
N LEU A 202 -13.91 -0.03 -10.19
CA LEU A 202 -14.37 1.00 -9.26
C LEU A 202 -15.88 1.22 -9.41
N ALA A 203 -16.35 1.32 -10.65
CA ALA A 203 -17.73 1.68 -10.93
C ALA A 203 -18.72 0.56 -10.60
N GLN A 204 -18.32 -0.72 -10.69
CA GLN A 204 -19.16 -1.87 -10.35
C GLN A 204 -19.08 -2.26 -8.86
N LEU A 205 -17.89 -2.18 -8.25
CA LEU A 205 -17.66 -2.78 -6.94
C LEU A 205 -17.70 -1.76 -5.80
N VAL A 206 -17.42 -0.48 -6.07
CA VAL A 206 -17.23 0.54 -5.02
C VAL A 206 -18.24 1.67 -5.13
N LEU A 207 -18.49 2.16 -6.35
CA LEU A 207 -19.32 3.35 -6.54
C LEU A 207 -20.82 3.03 -6.55
N PRO A 208 -21.65 3.82 -5.85
CA PRO A 208 -23.09 3.77 -6.00
C PRO A 208 -23.51 4.39 -7.34
N GLU A 209 -24.67 3.97 -7.87
CA GLU A 209 -25.19 4.39 -9.18
C GLU A 209 -25.23 5.93 -9.37
N ARG A 210 -25.55 6.67 -8.31
CA ARG A 210 -25.62 8.14 -8.34
C ARG A 210 -24.26 8.83 -8.62
N LEU A 211 -23.15 8.10 -8.47
CA LEU A 211 -21.78 8.58 -8.66
C LEU A 211 -21.09 7.98 -9.89
N ARG A 212 -21.83 7.29 -10.77
CA ARG A 212 -21.30 6.87 -12.07
C ARG A 212 -20.75 8.09 -12.83
N GLY A 213 -19.61 7.91 -13.48
CA GLY A 213 -18.79 8.97 -14.05
C GLY A 213 -17.62 9.40 -13.16
N ALA A 214 -17.70 9.22 -11.83
CA ALA A 214 -16.58 9.54 -10.93
C ALA A 214 -15.34 8.69 -11.18
N GLU A 215 -15.50 7.50 -11.77
CA GLU A 215 -14.40 6.62 -12.16
C GLU A 215 -13.41 7.28 -13.13
N VAL A 216 -13.81 8.29 -13.90
CA VAL A 216 -12.91 9.06 -14.77
C VAL A 216 -11.81 9.76 -13.99
N GLU A 217 -12.13 10.20 -12.77
CA GLU A 217 -11.18 10.87 -11.87
C GLU A 217 -10.50 9.87 -10.93
N LEU A 218 -11.23 8.85 -10.46
CA LEU A 218 -10.74 7.89 -9.46
C LEU A 218 -9.80 6.82 -10.03
N ALA A 219 -10.05 6.33 -11.25
CA ALA A 219 -9.25 5.26 -11.84
C ALA A 219 -7.76 5.63 -12.03
N PRO A 220 -7.41 6.88 -12.41
CA PRO A 220 -6.03 7.33 -12.43
C PRO A 220 -5.32 7.24 -11.07
N TYR A 221 -5.99 7.53 -9.95
CA TYR A 221 -5.41 7.32 -8.62
C TYR A 221 -5.15 5.84 -8.34
N LEU A 222 -6.09 4.96 -8.67
CA LEU A 222 -5.87 3.52 -8.51
C LEU A 222 -4.70 3.03 -9.37
N ALA A 223 -4.64 3.40 -10.65
CA ALA A 223 -3.58 2.98 -11.55
C ALA A 223 -2.20 3.50 -11.11
N ASP A 224 -2.09 4.79 -10.80
CA ASP A 224 -0.82 5.39 -10.36
C ASP A 224 -0.38 4.85 -8.98
N SER A 225 -1.30 4.34 -8.16
CA SER A 225 -0.93 3.69 -6.90
C SER A 225 -0.19 2.33 -7.02
N LEU A 226 -0.09 1.77 -8.23
CA LEU A 226 0.47 0.42 -8.45
C LEU A 226 1.94 0.43 -8.92
N GLY A 227 2.56 1.60 -9.06
CA GLY A 227 3.93 1.77 -9.53
C GLY A 227 4.04 2.39 -10.93
N ASN A 228 5.24 2.44 -11.49
CA ASN A 228 5.49 3.03 -12.81
C ASN A 228 5.85 1.97 -13.86
N PRO A 229 5.07 1.76 -14.93
CA PRO A 229 5.33 0.71 -15.92
C PRO A 229 6.57 0.97 -16.78
N THR A 230 6.96 2.23 -16.98
CA THR A 230 8.13 2.58 -17.77
C THR A 230 9.41 2.23 -17.02
N ARG A 231 9.52 2.71 -15.78
CA ARG A 231 10.68 2.52 -14.89
C ARG A 231 10.68 1.17 -14.16
N ILE A 232 9.52 0.51 -14.09
CA ILE A 232 9.32 -0.75 -13.34
C ILE A 232 9.75 -0.54 -11.88
N ASP A 233 9.25 0.54 -11.29
CA ASP A 233 9.53 0.94 -9.91
C ASP A 233 8.26 1.20 -9.10
N TYR A 234 8.41 1.22 -7.78
CA TYR A 234 7.36 1.58 -6.83
C TYR A 234 8.01 2.29 -5.63
N GLY A 235 7.27 3.15 -4.94
CA GLY A 235 7.75 3.87 -3.77
C GLY A 235 6.64 4.64 -3.06
N THR A 236 7.03 5.47 -2.09
CA THR A 236 6.11 6.17 -1.18
C THR A 236 5.14 7.12 -1.89
N GLY A 237 5.49 7.65 -3.06
CA GLY A 237 4.56 8.44 -3.89
C GLY A 237 3.35 7.62 -4.35
N HIS A 238 3.58 6.38 -4.79
CA HIS A 238 2.51 5.48 -5.23
C HIS A 238 1.63 5.03 -4.05
N GLU A 239 2.26 4.74 -2.91
CA GLU A 239 1.55 4.47 -1.64
C GLU A 239 0.66 5.66 -1.23
N THR A 240 1.19 6.88 -1.34
CA THR A 240 0.47 8.13 -1.06
C THR A 240 -0.72 8.30 -2.01
N THR A 241 -0.57 7.96 -3.29
CA THR A 241 -1.66 7.96 -4.28
C THR A 241 -2.77 6.97 -3.91
N PHE A 242 -2.45 5.78 -3.36
CA PHE A 242 -3.49 4.87 -2.86
C PHE A 242 -4.29 5.50 -1.71
N CYS A 243 -3.61 6.17 -0.77
CA CYS A 243 -4.29 6.90 0.29
C CYS A 243 -5.13 8.07 -0.25
N ALA A 244 -4.68 8.73 -1.33
CA ALA A 244 -5.44 9.77 -2.02
C ALA A 244 -6.74 9.24 -2.63
N LEU A 245 -6.73 8.05 -3.23
CA LEU A 245 -7.94 7.37 -3.70
C LEU A 245 -8.96 7.17 -2.55
N LEU A 246 -8.50 6.71 -1.39
CA LEU A 246 -9.37 6.53 -0.21
C LEU A 246 -9.93 7.87 0.27
N CYS A 247 -9.11 8.93 0.26
CA CYS A 247 -9.55 10.29 0.59
C CYS A 247 -10.63 10.79 -0.39
N CYS A 248 -10.44 10.58 -1.70
CA CYS A 248 -11.43 10.94 -2.72
C CYS A 248 -12.76 10.22 -2.52
N LEU A 249 -12.73 8.91 -2.22
CA LEU A 249 -13.94 8.13 -1.90
C LEU A 249 -14.65 8.62 -0.62
N ALA A 250 -13.89 9.07 0.38
CA ALA A 250 -14.43 9.72 1.57
C ALA A 250 -15.07 11.09 1.25
N LYS A 251 -14.44 11.93 0.40
CA LYS A 251 -15.01 13.21 -0.06
C LYS A 251 -16.31 13.04 -0.84
N LEU A 252 -16.46 11.91 -1.54
CA LEU A 252 -17.68 11.53 -2.24
C LEU A 252 -18.78 10.98 -1.33
N GLY A 253 -18.50 10.80 -0.03
CA GLY A 253 -19.40 10.16 0.92
C GLY A 253 -19.66 8.68 0.61
N VAL A 254 -18.76 8.03 -0.14
CA VAL A 254 -18.78 6.58 -0.38
C VAL A 254 -18.21 5.85 0.83
N LEU A 255 -17.14 6.39 1.40
CA LEU A 255 -16.56 5.93 2.65
C LEU A 255 -16.95 6.88 3.78
N THR A 256 -17.25 6.31 4.94
CA THR A 256 -17.73 7.04 6.13
C THR A 256 -16.78 6.83 7.31
N GLU A 257 -17.00 7.56 8.41
CA GLU A 257 -16.21 7.37 9.64
C GLU A 257 -16.25 5.94 10.19
N ALA A 258 -17.36 5.22 9.96
CA ALA A 258 -17.52 3.84 10.39
C ALA A 258 -16.54 2.89 9.67
N ASP A 259 -16.05 3.28 8.49
CA ASP A 259 -15.15 2.48 7.67
C ASP A 259 -13.67 2.66 8.04
N LEU A 260 -13.31 3.73 8.76
CA LEU A 260 -11.91 4.11 9.03
C LEU A 260 -11.06 2.96 9.62
N GLN A 261 -11.63 2.12 10.50
CA GLN A 261 -10.89 0.98 11.05
C GLN A 261 -10.60 -0.05 9.95
N ALA A 262 -11.60 -0.42 9.15
CA ALA A 262 -11.45 -1.40 8.08
C ALA A 262 -10.56 -0.88 6.94
N LEU A 263 -10.56 0.42 6.68
CA LEU A 263 -9.67 1.05 5.70
C LEU A 263 -8.19 0.82 6.07
N VAL A 264 -7.83 0.90 7.34
CA VAL A 264 -6.46 0.61 7.79
C VAL A 264 -6.22 -0.90 7.91
N THR A 265 -7.04 -1.58 8.73
CA THR A 265 -6.78 -2.96 9.17
C THR A 265 -7.09 -4.02 8.13
N GLN A 266 -7.89 -3.71 7.11
CA GLN A 266 -8.23 -4.66 6.04
C GLN A 266 -7.78 -4.15 4.67
N VAL A 267 -8.25 -2.97 4.23
CA VAL A 267 -8.00 -2.49 2.87
C VAL A 267 -6.52 -2.16 2.68
N PHE A 268 -5.93 -1.33 3.54
CA PHE A 268 -4.54 -0.93 3.40
C PHE A 268 -3.57 -2.09 3.68
N ASP A 269 -3.85 -2.93 4.68
CA ASP A 269 -3.06 -4.15 4.90
C ASP A 269 -3.09 -5.08 3.67
N SER A 270 -4.25 -5.25 3.03
CA SER A 270 -4.38 -6.01 1.78
C SER A 270 -3.63 -5.36 0.62
N TYR A 271 -3.65 -4.03 0.52
CA TYR A 271 -2.87 -3.28 -0.46
C TYR A 271 -1.36 -3.49 -0.26
N ILE A 272 -0.87 -3.42 0.97
CA ILE A 272 0.56 -3.67 1.27
C ILE A 272 0.94 -5.13 0.95
N LYS A 273 0.07 -6.11 1.24
CA LYS A 273 0.28 -7.52 0.85
C LYS A 273 0.35 -7.67 -0.68
N LEU A 274 -0.56 -7.02 -1.42
CA LEU A 274 -0.52 -6.98 -2.88
C LEU A 274 0.79 -6.35 -3.39
N MET A 275 1.18 -5.19 -2.88
CA MET A 275 2.39 -4.51 -3.31
C MET A 275 3.66 -5.31 -3.01
N ARG A 276 3.76 -5.99 -1.86
CA ARG A 276 4.86 -6.93 -1.59
C ARG A 276 4.91 -8.07 -2.60
N LYS A 277 3.74 -8.61 -2.99
CA LYS A 277 3.65 -9.65 -4.03
C LYS A 277 4.14 -9.12 -5.37
N VAL A 278 3.69 -7.93 -5.79
CA VAL A 278 4.11 -7.29 -7.05
C VAL A 278 5.62 -6.99 -7.03
N GLN A 279 6.14 -6.38 -5.96
CA GLN A 279 7.56 -6.05 -5.78
C GLN A 279 8.45 -7.28 -5.90
N THR A 280 8.08 -8.37 -5.22
CA THR A 280 8.88 -9.61 -5.21
C THR A 280 8.72 -10.44 -6.49
N THR A 281 7.54 -10.46 -7.08
CA THR A 281 7.26 -11.21 -8.32
C THR A 281 7.96 -10.56 -9.51
N TYR A 282 7.85 -9.24 -9.64
CA TYR A 282 8.38 -8.50 -10.79
C TYR A 282 9.68 -7.76 -10.53
N TRP A 283 10.30 -7.92 -9.35
CA TRP A 283 11.58 -7.29 -9.00
C TRP A 283 11.56 -5.78 -9.24
N LEU A 284 10.51 -5.12 -8.77
CA LEU A 284 10.38 -3.67 -8.89
C LEU A 284 11.57 -2.98 -8.24
N GLU A 285 12.01 -1.87 -8.83
CA GLU A 285 13.03 -1.03 -8.23
C GLU A 285 12.41 -0.08 -7.18
N PRO A 286 13.14 0.26 -6.10
CA PRO A 286 12.74 1.31 -5.17
C PRO A 286 12.73 2.71 -5.82
N ALA A 287 11.56 3.32 -5.97
CA ALA A 287 11.40 4.66 -6.52
C ALA A 287 11.74 5.72 -5.46
N GLY A 288 12.74 6.57 -5.75
CA GLY A 288 13.13 7.66 -4.86
C GLY A 288 13.75 7.22 -3.53
N SER A 289 14.28 5.99 -3.44
CA SER A 289 14.87 5.50 -2.19
C SER A 289 16.11 6.31 -1.78
N HIS A 290 16.26 6.54 -0.49
CA HIS A 290 17.48 7.08 0.11
C HIS A 290 18.54 5.98 0.39
N GLY A 291 18.40 4.81 -0.23
CA GLY A 291 19.20 3.63 0.08
C GLY A 291 19.04 3.22 1.55
N VAL A 292 20.16 2.89 2.20
CA VAL A 292 20.17 2.48 3.63
C VAL A 292 19.69 3.57 4.60
N TRP A 293 19.58 4.83 4.15
CA TRP A 293 19.13 5.96 4.96
C TRP A 293 17.64 6.25 4.83
N GLY A 294 16.89 5.46 4.05
CA GLY A 294 15.44 5.47 4.04
C GLY A 294 14.86 4.69 5.23
N LEU A 295 13.59 4.96 5.56
CA LEU A 295 12.86 4.17 6.55
C LEU A 295 12.65 2.74 6.05
N ASP A 296 12.22 2.61 4.79
CA ASP A 296 12.03 1.38 4.04
C ASP A 296 12.24 1.71 2.56
N ASP A 297 12.46 0.68 1.73
CA ASP A 297 12.71 0.89 0.30
C ASP A 297 11.45 1.36 -0.45
N TYR A 298 10.25 1.00 0.04
CA TYR A 298 9.01 1.18 -0.69
C TYR A 298 7.92 1.93 0.07
N GLN A 299 7.79 1.71 1.39
CA GLN A 299 6.61 2.06 2.16
C GLN A 299 6.89 3.06 3.28
N PHE A 300 5.88 3.84 3.68
CA PHE A 300 5.97 4.73 4.84
C PHE A 300 4.73 4.64 5.73
N LEU A 301 3.53 4.79 5.17
CA LEU A 301 2.26 4.77 5.90
C LEU A 301 2.01 3.52 6.77
N PRO A 302 2.43 2.28 6.44
CA PRO A 302 2.22 1.14 7.35
C PRO A 302 3.07 1.24 8.62
N PHE A 303 4.16 2.03 8.62
CA PHE A 303 4.89 2.35 9.85
C PHE A 303 4.20 3.43 10.67
N VAL A 304 3.53 4.40 10.02
CA VAL A 304 2.66 5.37 10.70
C VAL A 304 1.53 4.63 11.40
N TRP A 305 0.64 3.98 10.64
CA TRP A 305 -0.54 3.35 11.22
C TRP A 305 -0.21 2.11 12.05
N GLY A 306 0.80 1.32 11.65
CA GLY A 306 1.24 0.18 12.44
C GLY A 306 1.83 0.55 13.81
N SER A 307 2.44 1.74 13.95
CA SER A 307 2.87 2.23 15.26
C SER A 307 1.69 2.71 16.12
N ALA A 308 0.60 3.18 15.51
CA ALA A 308 -0.65 3.47 16.23
C ALA A 308 -1.31 2.18 16.76
N GLN A 309 -1.33 1.10 15.98
CA GLN A 309 -1.83 -0.22 16.44
C GLN A 309 -1.11 -0.72 17.71
N LEU A 310 0.17 -0.37 17.86
CA LEU A 310 1.03 -0.79 18.97
C LEU A 310 1.07 0.23 20.13
N MET A 311 0.37 1.36 20.01
CA MET A 311 0.31 2.37 21.06
C MET A 311 -0.32 1.77 22.32
N ASP A 312 0.28 2.05 23.48
CA ASP A 312 -0.15 1.55 24.80
C ASP A 312 -0.18 0.01 24.93
N HIS A 313 0.43 -0.72 23.98
CA HIS A 313 0.48 -2.19 24.02
C HIS A 313 1.18 -2.68 25.30
N PRO A 314 0.65 -3.69 26.02
CA PRO A 314 1.16 -4.08 27.34
C PRO A 314 2.61 -4.59 27.31
N PHE A 315 2.99 -5.38 26.28
CA PHE A 315 4.29 -6.07 26.24
C PHE A 315 5.21 -5.65 25.09
N ILE A 316 4.70 -5.50 23.86
CA ILE A 316 5.49 -5.11 22.69
C ILE A 316 5.94 -3.65 22.84
N ARG A 317 7.24 -3.41 22.67
CA ARG A 317 7.88 -2.08 22.69
C ARG A 317 8.59 -1.85 21.35
N PRO A 318 9.00 -0.63 21.00
CA PRO A 318 9.77 -0.38 19.77
C PRO A 318 10.99 -1.30 19.62
N ARG A 319 11.72 -1.57 20.71
CA ARG A 319 12.86 -2.50 20.71
C ARG A 319 12.49 -3.96 20.38
N SER A 320 11.23 -4.36 20.56
CA SER A 320 10.76 -5.73 20.29
C SER A 320 10.88 -6.13 18.81
N ILE A 321 11.06 -5.17 17.89
CA ILE A 321 11.29 -5.47 16.46
C ILE A 321 12.55 -6.32 16.20
N HIS A 322 13.47 -6.36 17.16
CA HIS A 322 14.68 -7.20 17.08
C HIS A 322 14.41 -8.66 17.47
N SER A 323 13.31 -8.95 18.16
CA SER A 323 12.95 -10.31 18.57
C SER A 323 12.30 -11.06 17.41
N GLN A 324 12.94 -12.13 16.95
CA GLN A 324 12.41 -12.98 15.89
C GLN A 324 11.09 -13.64 16.30
N GLU A 325 10.97 -14.08 17.56
CA GLU A 325 9.73 -14.67 18.10
C GLU A 325 8.54 -13.70 18.04
N VAL A 326 8.77 -12.42 18.38
CA VAL A 326 7.73 -11.39 18.29
C VAL A 326 7.34 -11.15 16.84
N LEU A 327 8.30 -11.10 15.91
CA LEU A 327 8.01 -10.93 14.49
C LEU A 327 7.26 -12.12 13.91
N ASP A 328 7.63 -13.35 14.25
CA ASP A 328 6.99 -14.53 13.70
C ASP A 328 5.55 -14.68 14.21
N THR A 329 5.32 -14.35 15.49
CA THR A 329 4.02 -14.50 16.15
C THR A 329 3.08 -13.33 15.89
N CYS A 330 3.57 -12.09 15.98
CA CYS A 330 2.71 -10.90 16.04
C CYS A 330 2.64 -10.13 14.71
N ALA A 331 3.56 -10.35 13.76
CA ALA A 331 3.53 -9.63 12.48
C ALA A 331 2.25 -9.82 11.63
N PRO A 332 1.48 -10.93 11.72
CA PRO A 332 0.19 -11.02 11.06
C PRO A 332 -0.84 -10.00 11.56
N ASP A 333 -0.75 -9.57 12.83
CA ASP A 333 -1.73 -8.69 13.47
C ASP A 333 -1.33 -7.20 13.46
N TYR A 334 -0.05 -6.90 13.27
CA TYR A 334 0.51 -5.54 13.40
C TYR A 334 1.34 -5.17 12.16
N MET A 335 0.86 -4.18 11.39
CA MET A 335 1.49 -3.77 10.12
C MET A 335 2.96 -3.39 10.28
N TYR A 336 3.32 -2.67 11.35
CA TYR A 336 4.70 -2.25 11.60
C TYR A 336 5.64 -3.47 11.70
N LEU A 337 5.22 -4.48 12.47
CA LEU A 337 5.97 -5.73 12.63
C LEU A 337 5.97 -6.53 11.31
N GLY A 338 4.88 -6.51 10.56
CA GLY A 338 4.79 -7.04 9.20
C GLY A 338 5.83 -6.44 8.26
N CYS A 339 6.01 -5.11 8.29
CA CYS A 339 7.03 -4.42 7.51
C CYS A 339 8.45 -4.82 7.94
N VAL A 340 8.75 -4.81 9.24
CA VAL A 340 10.08 -5.21 9.72
C VAL A 340 10.40 -6.66 9.35
N ARG A 341 9.42 -7.57 9.48
CA ARG A 341 9.59 -8.97 9.07
C ARG A 341 9.91 -9.07 7.58
N PHE A 342 9.21 -8.30 6.74
CA PHE A 342 9.50 -8.27 5.30
C PHE A 342 10.91 -7.74 5.02
N VAL A 343 11.32 -6.64 5.65
CA VAL A 343 12.69 -6.08 5.52
C VAL A 343 13.75 -7.13 5.86
N LYS A 344 13.63 -7.84 6.99
CA LYS A 344 14.57 -8.90 7.39
C LYS A 344 14.55 -10.11 6.46
N GLN A 345 13.43 -10.34 5.77
CA GLN A 345 13.34 -11.40 4.77
C GLN A 345 14.14 -11.06 3.52
N VAL A 346 13.99 -9.83 3.01
CA VAL A 346 14.59 -9.37 1.75
C VAL A 346 16.04 -8.90 1.89
N LYS A 347 16.39 -8.22 2.98
CA LYS A 347 17.76 -7.73 3.25
C LYS A 347 18.47 -8.68 4.21
N LYS A 348 19.60 -9.23 3.79
CA LYS A 348 20.42 -10.14 4.61
C LYS A 348 21.44 -9.36 5.43
N GLY A 349 21.46 -9.60 6.73
CA GLY A 349 22.40 -8.98 7.67
C GLY A 349 21.70 -8.47 8.93
N PRO A 350 22.46 -7.95 9.90
CA PRO A 350 21.91 -7.25 11.06
C PRO A 350 21.06 -6.03 10.63
N LEU A 351 19.93 -5.82 11.31
CA LEU A 351 19.02 -4.71 10.97
C LEU A 351 19.72 -3.34 11.07
N ALA A 352 20.65 -3.18 12.00
CA ALA A 352 21.45 -1.96 12.16
C ALA A 352 22.30 -1.63 10.92
N GLU A 353 22.70 -2.63 10.14
CA GLU A 353 23.51 -2.44 8.92
C GLU A 353 22.61 -2.25 7.69
N THR A 354 21.54 -3.05 7.58
CA THR A 354 20.69 -3.05 6.39
C THR A 354 19.60 -1.97 6.42
N SER A 355 19.23 -1.50 7.61
CA SER A 355 18.15 -0.53 7.84
C SER A 355 18.39 0.26 9.13
N PRO A 356 19.48 1.05 9.20
CA PRO A 356 19.89 1.79 10.39
C PRO A 356 18.79 2.71 10.96
N MET A 357 17.96 3.31 10.11
CA MET A 357 16.87 4.17 10.57
C MET A 357 15.82 3.42 11.40
N LEU A 358 15.37 2.24 10.94
CA LEU A 358 14.47 1.39 11.73
C LEU A 358 15.12 0.92 13.03
N ASN A 359 16.41 0.61 12.98
CA ASN A 359 17.17 0.25 14.16
C ASN A 359 17.22 1.40 15.19
N ASP A 360 17.47 2.64 14.75
CA ASP A 360 17.53 3.80 15.63
C ASP A 360 16.15 4.13 16.22
N ILE A 361 15.10 4.07 15.40
CA ILE A 361 13.71 4.27 15.85
C ILE A 361 13.32 3.22 16.92
N SER A 362 13.87 2.00 16.85
CA SER A 362 13.63 0.97 17.88
C SER A 362 14.15 1.35 19.27
N GLY A 363 15.05 2.34 19.36
CA GLY A 363 15.55 2.91 20.61
C GLY A 363 14.59 3.92 21.26
N VAL A 364 13.55 4.37 20.56
CA VAL A 364 12.52 5.26 21.12
C VAL A 364 11.74 4.54 22.22
N PRO A 365 11.44 5.19 23.36
CA PRO A 365 10.97 4.47 24.56
C PRO A 365 9.56 3.88 24.45
N ASN A 366 8.68 4.46 23.62
CA ASN A 366 7.31 3.98 23.46
C ASN A 366 6.75 4.27 22.05
N TRP A 367 5.73 3.49 21.67
CA TRP A 367 5.07 3.57 20.37
C TRP A 367 4.34 4.89 20.13
N GLY A 368 3.84 5.57 21.16
CA GLY A 368 3.23 6.90 21.00
C GLY A 368 4.23 7.94 20.49
N LYS A 369 5.47 7.93 21.01
CA LYS A 369 6.56 8.77 20.49
C LYS A 369 7.00 8.36 19.09
N VAL A 370 7.08 7.05 18.81
CA VAL A 370 7.36 6.56 17.44
C VAL A 370 6.30 7.10 16.47
N ASN A 371 5.02 6.92 16.79
CA ASN A 371 3.90 7.35 15.94
C ASN A 371 3.91 8.85 15.65
N SER A 372 4.07 9.68 16.71
CA SER A 372 4.19 11.13 16.55
C SER A 372 5.39 11.52 15.67
N GLY A 373 6.53 10.84 15.85
CA GLY A 373 7.71 11.04 15.00
C GLY A 373 7.47 10.63 13.54
N MET A 374 6.82 9.48 13.32
CA MET A 374 6.49 8.97 11.98
C MET A 374 5.55 9.91 11.23
N LEU A 375 4.53 10.47 11.88
CA LEU A 375 3.63 11.46 11.24
C LEU A 375 4.39 12.70 10.77
N LYS A 376 5.28 13.25 11.60
CA LYS A 376 6.11 14.41 11.23
C LYS A 376 7.09 14.07 10.11
N MET A 377 7.71 12.91 10.22
CA MET A 377 8.68 12.45 9.23
C MET A 377 8.02 12.16 7.88
N TYR A 378 6.79 11.65 7.85
CA TYR A 378 6.03 11.46 6.61
C TYR A 378 5.80 12.80 5.89
N GLN A 379 5.42 13.84 6.62
CA GLN A 379 5.24 15.16 6.01
C GLN A 379 6.54 15.70 5.39
N VAL A 380 7.68 15.47 6.03
CA VAL A 380 8.98 16.02 5.62
C VAL A 380 9.68 15.18 4.54
N GLU A 381 9.59 13.87 4.66
CA GLU A 381 10.31 12.93 3.79
C GLU A 381 9.47 12.43 2.62
N VAL A 382 8.15 12.64 2.65
CA VAL A 382 7.24 12.30 1.56
C VAL A 382 6.55 13.55 1.04
N LEU A 383 5.68 14.19 1.84
CA LEU A 383 4.80 15.26 1.35
C LEU A 383 5.54 16.56 0.97
N SER A 384 6.74 16.81 1.50
CA SER A 384 7.55 17.99 1.17
C SER A 384 8.74 17.68 0.26
N LYS A 385 8.70 16.59 -0.51
CA LYS A 385 9.73 16.26 -1.50
C LYS A 385 9.19 16.38 -2.90
N VAL A 386 9.69 17.36 -3.67
CA VAL A 386 9.33 17.51 -5.09
C VAL A 386 9.54 16.21 -5.88
N PRO A 387 10.65 15.45 -5.74
CA PRO A 387 10.84 14.21 -6.50
C PRO A 387 9.73 13.18 -6.32
N ILE A 388 9.04 13.20 -5.17
CA ILE A 388 7.92 12.32 -4.83
C ILE A 388 6.60 12.98 -5.25
N MET A 389 6.33 14.19 -4.74
CA MET A 389 5.03 14.85 -4.89
C MET A 389 4.78 15.43 -6.29
N GLN A 390 5.79 15.56 -7.15
CA GLN A 390 5.60 15.89 -8.57
C GLN A 390 4.74 14.85 -9.32
N HIS A 391 4.54 13.66 -8.73
CA HIS A 391 3.71 12.61 -9.29
C HIS A 391 2.30 12.58 -8.71
N PHE A 392 2.03 13.31 -7.63
CA PHE A 392 0.70 13.40 -7.03
C PHE A 392 -0.30 14.05 -8.00
N LEU A 393 -1.49 13.45 -8.09
CA LEU A 393 -2.52 13.82 -9.05
C LEU A 393 -3.56 14.74 -8.41
N PHE A 394 -3.91 15.81 -9.12
CA PHE A 394 -4.89 16.81 -8.69
C PHE A 394 -6.08 16.84 -9.65
N GLY A 395 -7.28 16.78 -9.10
CA GLY A 395 -8.55 16.72 -9.83
C GLY A 395 -9.60 17.66 -9.23
N SER A 396 -10.87 17.38 -9.46
CA SER A 396 -11.97 18.12 -8.84
C SER A 396 -12.16 17.79 -7.35
N LEU A 397 -11.74 16.59 -6.92
CA LEU A 397 -11.84 16.10 -5.54
C LEU A 397 -10.63 16.51 -4.69
N LEU A 398 -9.43 16.51 -5.28
CA LEU A 398 -8.20 16.98 -4.65
C LEU A 398 -7.64 18.12 -5.48
N ASP A 399 -8.02 19.33 -5.12
CA ASP A 399 -7.71 20.52 -5.91
C ASP A 399 -6.30 21.05 -5.62
N PHE A 400 -5.67 21.64 -6.63
CA PHE A 400 -4.36 22.30 -6.48
C PHE A 400 -4.48 23.81 -6.18
N ARG A 401 -5.70 24.36 -6.15
CA ARG A 401 -5.92 25.80 -5.98
C ARG A 401 -5.25 26.39 -4.74
#